data_AF-A0AAD5MI85-F1
#
_entry.id   AF-A0AAD5MI85-F1
#
_cell.length_a   1.000
_cell.length_b   1.000
_cell.length_c   1.000
_cell.angle_alpha   90.00
_cell.angle_beta   90.00
_cell.angle_gamma   90.00
#
_symmetry.space_group_name_H-M   'P 1'
#
loop_
_entity.id
_entity.type
_entity.pdbx_description
1 polymer ?
#
loop_
_entity_poly.entity_id
_entity_poly.type
_entity_poly.pdbx_seq_one_letter_code
_entity_poly.pdbx_strand_id
1 'polypeptide(L)'
;MDTPQKYNKKLSEKQRSSIIKAAAVDASQREERIAQLCQQAGFDHDPFLKEFGLSLSLRMFETAARVIQPPQIMFGDNSKMVDPIVHPKDGAWSMDNQTLYLPATCGSYSMIALVNPRDQNLLQGFCQALYAKATQMGMDFPKWPDLVKYGRGRDDVVILFNEIANEYKQTSTNCDLVIVVLPGKNSDIYMTVKESSDMIHGIMSQCVLMKNVQRPSPATCSNIILKVNMKLGGINSRIVADNITHKYIIDQPTLVVGIDVTHPTQAEERMNIPSVAAIVANIDLLPQSYGANVKVQRKCRESVVYLIDAIRERLISFYR
;
A
#
# COMPACT_ATOMS: atom_id res chain seq x y z
N MET A 1 -5.69 34.37 -31.21
CA MET A 1 -5.25 33.82 -29.91
C MET A 1 -4.76 32.42 -30.18
N ASP A 2 -3.52 32.10 -29.81
CA ASP A 2 -2.96 30.77 -30.04
C ASP A 2 -3.83 29.69 -29.40
N THR A 3 -4.01 28.59 -30.13
CA THR A 3 -4.76 27.43 -29.67
C THR A 3 -4.10 26.88 -28.40
N PRO A 4 -4.86 26.56 -27.34
CA PRO A 4 -4.29 26.03 -26.11
C PRO A 4 -3.52 24.73 -26.39
N GLN A 5 -2.24 24.70 -26.02
CA GLN A 5 -1.39 23.51 -26.17
C GLN A 5 -1.41 22.67 -24.89
N LYS A 6 -1.65 21.37 -25.02
CA LYS A 6 -1.65 20.43 -23.88
C LYS A 6 -0.26 20.33 -23.26
N TYR A 7 -0.18 20.47 -21.94
CA TYR A 7 1.04 20.22 -21.18
C TYR A 7 1.29 18.72 -21.01
N ASN A 8 2.37 18.20 -21.58
CA ASN A 8 2.67 16.76 -21.65
C ASN A 8 3.82 16.31 -20.71
N LYS A 9 4.35 17.18 -19.85
CA LYS A 9 5.42 16.82 -18.91
C LYS A 9 4.85 16.39 -17.55
N LYS A 10 5.63 15.62 -16.79
CA LYS A 10 5.28 15.22 -15.43
C LYS A 10 5.17 16.47 -14.54
N LEU A 11 3.99 16.66 -13.97
CA LEU A 11 3.75 17.75 -13.01
C LEU A 11 4.53 17.51 -11.72
N SER A 12 5.10 18.59 -11.16
CA SER A 12 5.69 18.61 -9.81
C SER A 12 4.65 18.31 -8.74
N GLU A 13 5.07 17.90 -7.53
CA GLU A 13 4.14 17.65 -6.42
C GLU A 13 3.27 18.88 -6.10
N LYS A 14 3.86 20.08 -6.12
CA LYS A 14 3.12 21.33 -5.89
C LYS A 14 2.06 21.57 -6.96
N GLN A 15 2.41 21.39 -8.24
CA GLN A 15 1.46 21.54 -9.35
C GLN A 15 0.34 20.49 -9.29
N ARG A 16 0.67 19.23 -8.99
CA ARG A 16 -0.34 18.17 -8.80
C ARG A 16 -1.29 18.53 -7.67
N SER A 17 -0.77 18.98 -6.52
CA SER A 17 -1.59 19.41 -5.39
C SER A 17 -2.53 20.56 -5.77
N SER A 18 -2.05 21.55 -6.51
CA SER A 18 -2.88 22.66 -7.01
C SER A 18 -3.98 22.18 -7.95
N ILE A 19 -3.68 21.28 -8.90
CA ILE A 19 -4.69 20.73 -9.82
C ILE A 19 -5.73 19.90 -9.06
N ILE A 20 -5.30 19.05 -8.13
CA ILE A 20 -6.23 18.26 -7.31
C ILE A 20 -7.15 19.18 -6.54
N LYS A 21 -6.62 20.23 -5.89
CA LYS A 21 -7.45 21.20 -5.17
C LYS A 21 -8.41 21.97 -6.08
N ALA A 22 -7.97 22.33 -7.28
CA ALA A 22 -8.81 23.04 -8.25
C ALA A 22 -9.88 22.14 -8.89
N ALA A 23 -9.63 20.84 -9.00
CA ALA A 23 -10.55 19.87 -9.60
C ALA A 23 -11.43 19.14 -8.58
N ALA A 24 -11.07 19.20 -7.30
CA ALA A 24 -11.85 18.64 -6.20
C ALA A 24 -13.07 19.51 -5.95
N VAL A 25 -14.23 18.92 -6.20
CA VAL A 25 -15.56 19.46 -5.91
C VAL A 25 -16.38 18.31 -5.33
N ASP A 26 -17.32 18.62 -4.44
CA ASP A 26 -18.23 17.61 -3.91
C ASP A 26 -19.13 17.00 -5.00
N ALA A 27 -19.79 15.90 -4.65
CA ALA A 27 -20.60 15.14 -5.60
C ALA A 27 -21.73 15.98 -6.21
N SER A 28 -22.43 16.79 -5.39
CA SER A 28 -23.55 17.61 -5.85
C SER A 28 -23.09 18.72 -6.80
N GLN A 29 -22.00 19.41 -6.48
CA GLN A 29 -21.39 20.39 -7.40
C GLN A 29 -20.90 19.75 -8.70
N ARG A 30 -20.36 18.52 -8.62
CA ARG A 30 -19.92 17.79 -9.80
C ARG A 30 -21.09 17.41 -10.71
N GLU A 31 -22.18 16.94 -10.13
CA GLU A 31 -23.42 16.63 -10.84
C GLU A 31 -23.98 17.87 -11.57
N GLU A 32 -24.11 18.98 -10.86
CA GLU A 32 -24.58 20.24 -11.44
C GLU A 32 -23.67 20.71 -12.60
N ARG A 33 -22.35 20.65 -12.41
CA ARG A 33 -21.38 21.02 -13.44
C ARG A 33 -21.51 20.15 -14.70
N ILE A 34 -21.73 18.84 -14.54
CA ILE A 34 -21.94 17.95 -15.68
C ILE A 34 -23.25 18.31 -16.39
N ALA A 35 -24.33 18.55 -15.66
CA ALA A 35 -25.62 18.96 -16.23
C ALA A 35 -25.49 20.27 -17.04
N GLN A 36 -24.79 21.27 -16.50
CA GLN A 36 -24.51 22.53 -17.19
C GLN A 36 -23.66 22.32 -18.47
N LEU A 37 -22.63 21.46 -18.41
CA LEU A 37 -21.81 21.14 -19.59
C LEU A 37 -22.62 20.43 -20.68
N CYS A 38 -23.51 19.51 -20.31
CA CYS A 38 -24.40 18.85 -21.26
C CYS A 38 -25.36 19.84 -21.94
N GLN A 39 -25.90 20.82 -21.20
CA GLN A 39 -26.73 21.88 -21.77
C GLN A 39 -25.91 22.78 -22.72
N GLN A 40 -24.72 23.21 -22.32
CA GLN A 40 -23.84 24.06 -23.13
C GLN A 40 -23.36 23.37 -24.41
N ALA A 41 -23.21 22.05 -24.38
CA ALA A 41 -22.83 21.28 -25.55
C ALA A 41 -23.89 21.29 -26.66
N GLY A 42 -25.16 21.61 -26.34
CA GLY A 42 -26.22 21.82 -27.34
C GLY A 42 -26.53 20.59 -28.19
N PHE A 43 -26.39 19.38 -27.63
CA PHE A 43 -26.57 18.12 -28.35
C PHE A 43 -27.97 17.95 -28.95
N ASP A 44 -28.98 18.60 -28.37
CA ASP A 44 -30.36 18.62 -28.86
C ASP A 44 -30.54 19.40 -30.19
N HIS A 45 -29.56 20.25 -30.52
CA HIS A 45 -29.51 21.03 -31.75
C HIS A 45 -28.45 20.55 -32.74
N ASP A 46 -27.81 19.40 -32.46
CA ASP A 46 -26.74 18.88 -33.31
C ASP A 46 -27.32 18.32 -34.64
N PRO A 47 -26.94 18.88 -35.80
CA PRO A 47 -27.48 18.46 -37.09
C PRO A 47 -27.05 17.03 -37.46
N PHE A 48 -25.88 16.57 -37.00
CA PHE A 48 -25.43 15.19 -37.24
C PHE A 48 -26.26 14.21 -36.42
N LEU A 49 -26.50 14.48 -35.13
CA LEU A 49 -27.34 13.60 -34.32
C LEU A 49 -28.76 13.50 -34.90
N LYS A 50 -29.31 14.62 -35.36
CA LYS A 50 -30.61 14.67 -36.02
C LYS A 50 -30.66 13.85 -37.30
N GLU A 51 -29.64 13.94 -38.16
CA GLU A 51 -29.54 13.17 -39.41
C GLU A 51 -29.52 11.65 -39.14
N PHE A 52 -28.88 11.23 -38.05
CA PHE A 52 -28.85 9.83 -37.61
C PHE A 52 -30.09 9.41 -36.80
N GLY A 53 -31.08 10.29 -36.63
CA GLY A 53 -32.31 10.02 -35.86
C GLY A 53 -32.07 9.82 -34.36
N LEU A 54 -30.96 10.35 -33.82
CA LEU A 54 -30.59 10.22 -32.41
C LEU A 54 -31.12 11.42 -31.61
N SER A 55 -31.58 11.13 -30.39
CA SER A 55 -31.97 12.14 -29.40
C SER A 55 -31.37 11.78 -28.05
N LEU A 56 -30.87 12.78 -27.33
CA LEU A 56 -30.19 12.61 -26.05
C LEU A 56 -30.99 13.27 -24.92
N SER A 57 -31.15 12.55 -23.81
CA SER A 57 -31.66 13.14 -22.57
C SER A 57 -30.58 14.03 -21.94
N LEU A 58 -30.94 15.26 -21.60
CA LEU A 58 -30.08 16.18 -20.84
C LEU A 58 -30.12 15.93 -19.32
N ARG A 59 -30.99 15.00 -18.88
CA ARG A 59 -31.09 14.57 -17.49
C ARG A 59 -30.29 13.29 -17.30
N MET A 60 -29.53 13.21 -16.20
CA MET A 60 -28.84 11.99 -15.80
C MET A 60 -29.85 10.86 -15.57
N PHE A 61 -29.43 9.64 -15.87
CA PHE A 61 -30.28 8.46 -15.70
C PHE A 61 -30.42 8.13 -14.21
N GLU A 62 -31.66 8.04 -13.74
CA GLU A 62 -31.96 7.64 -12.36
C GLU A 62 -32.09 6.11 -12.27
N THR A 63 -31.46 5.53 -11.25
CA THR A 63 -31.54 4.09 -10.98
C THR A 63 -31.59 3.82 -9.49
N ALA A 64 -32.32 2.77 -9.11
CA ALA A 64 -32.27 2.26 -7.75
C ALA A 64 -30.90 1.58 -7.50
N ALA A 65 -30.29 1.87 -6.36
CA ALA A 65 -29.07 1.25 -5.89
C ALA A 65 -29.29 0.61 -4.50
N ARG A 66 -28.38 -0.27 -4.10
CA ARG A 66 -28.38 -0.89 -2.77
C ARG A 66 -27.10 -0.52 -2.03
N VAL A 67 -27.22 -0.18 -0.75
CA VAL A 67 -26.08 -0.04 0.16
C VAL A 67 -25.86 -1.40 0.83
N ILE A 68 -24.74 -2.03 0.52
CA ILE A 68 -24.37 -3.33 1.12
C ILE A 68 -23.90 -3.07 2.54
N GLN A 69 -24.38 -3.89 3.49
CA GLN A 69 -23.92 -3.82 4.87
C GLN A 69 -22.43 -4.20 4.95
N PRO A 70 -21.57 -3.37 5.56
CA PRO A 70 -20.16 -3.70 5.67
C PRO A 70 -19.97 -4.91 6.58
N PRO A 71 -19.00 -5.79 6.28
CA PRO A 71 -18.65 -6.86 7.19
C PRO A 71 -18.07 -6.30 8.49
N GLN A 72 -18.28 -7.02 9.59
CA GLN A 72 -17.63 -6.70 10.86
C GLN A 72 -16.16 -7.13 10.82
N ILE A 73 -15.31 -6.39 11.52
CA ILE A 73 -13.86 -6.62 11.57
C ILE A 73 -13.49 -7.10 12.96
N MET A 74 -12.87 -8.27 13.06
CA MET A 74 -12.37 -8.85 14.30
C MET A 74 -10.87 -8.59 14.46
N PHE A 75 -10.50 -8.02 15.60
CA PHE A 75 -9.13 -7.81 16.05
C PHE A 75 -8.71 -8.87 17.08
N GLY A 76 -7.50 -8.75 17.62
CA GLY A 76 -7.00 -9.66 18.66
C GLY A 76 -7.79 -9.53 19.96
N ASP A 77 -7.93 -10.64 20.69
CA ASP A 77 -8.61 -10.64 21.99
C ASP A 77 -7.75 -9.95 23.04
N ASN A 78 -8.13 -8.72 23.40
CA ASN A 78 -7.43 -7.90 24.38
C ASN A 78 -7.91 -8.18 25.81
N SER A 79 -7.89 -9.45 26.22
CA SER A 79 -8.14 -9.93 27.59
C SER A 79 -9.25 -9.15 28.33
N LYS A 80 -10.40 -8.96 27.66
CA LYS A 80 -11.66 -8.35 28.17
C LYS A 80 -11.73 -6.82 28.35
N MET A 81 -10.74 -6.02 27.94
CA MET A 81 -10.83 -4.54 28.11
C MET A 81 -11.65 -3.84 27.01
N VAL A 82 -11.66 -4.37 25.79
CA VAL A 82 -12.32 -3.76 24.62
C VAL A 82 -12.95 -4.88 23.78
N ASP A 83 -14.11 -4.60 23.18
CA ASP A 83 -14.72 -5.49 22.18
C ASP A 83 -13.77 -5.63 20.97
N PRO A 84 -13.30 -6.85 20.63
CA PRO A 84 -12.43 -7.06 19.49
C PRO A 84 -13.17 -6.87 18.15
N ILE A 85 -14.50 -6.81 18.15
CA ILE A 85 -15.30 -6.63 16.94
C ILE A 85 -15.58 -5.14 16.72
N VAL A 86 -15.20 -4.65 15.54
CA VAL A 86 -15.43 -3.27 15.10
C VAL A 86 -16.39 -3.26 13.91
N HIS A 87 -17.32 -2.31 13.92
CA HIS A 87 -18.30 -2.11 12.87
C HIS A 87 -17.89 -0.92 11.99
N PRO A 88 -17.52 -1.16 10.72
CA PRO A 88 -17.21 -0.06 9.81
C PRO A 88 -18.42 0.86 9.60
N LYS A 89 -18.15 2.15 9.51
CA LYS A 89 -19.14 3.19 9.16
C LYS A 89 -18.60 4.00 8.00
N ASP A 90 -19.39 4.13 6.94
CA ASP A 90 -19.03 4.87 5.72
C ASP A 90 -17.65 4.47 5.15
N GLY A 91 -17.33 3.17 5.22
CA GLY A 91 -16.05 2.61 4.74
C GLY A 91 -14.84 2.86 5.64
N ALA A 92 -15.03 3.37 6.87
CA ALA A 92 -13.96 3.63 7.82
C ALA A 92 -14.20 2.96 9.19
N TRP A 93 -13.13 2.71 9.92
CA TRP A 93 -13.16 2.20 11.29
C TRP A 93 -11.97 2.73 12.09
N SER A 94 -12.10 2.78 13.42
CA SER A 94 -10.99 3.06 14.32
C SER A 94 -10.34 1.76 14.79
N MET A 95 -9.03 1.81 15.02
CA MET A 95 -8.24 0.74 15.65
C MET A 95 -7.70 1.19 17.01
N ASP A 96 -8.28 2.25 17.58
CA ASP A 96 -7.88 2.71 18.91
C ASP A 96 -8.18 1.63 19.94
N ASN A 97 -7.17 1.33 20.77
CA ASN A 97 -7.20 0.30 21.81
C ASN A 97 -7.41 -1.16 21.33
N GLN A 98 -7.42 -1.38 20.02
CA GLN A 98 -7.45 -2.72 19.42
C GLN A 98 -6.04 -3.34 19.37
N THR A 99 -5.99 -4.67 19.43
CA THR A 99 -4.75 -5.45 19.27
C THR A 99 -4.73 -6.17 17.94
N LEU A 100 -3.55 -6.56 17.47
CA LEU A 100 -3.41 -7.33 16.23
C LEU A 100 -4.06 -8.70 16.41
N TYR A 101 -4.80 -9.18 15.39
CA TYR A 101 -5.45 -10.49 15.45
C TYR A 101 -4.46 -11.63 15.67
N LEU A 102 -3.37 -11.64 14.90
CA LEU A 102 -2.21 -12.49 15.12
C LEU A 102 -0.96 -11.61 15.08
N PRO A 103 -0.42 -11.22 16.25
CA PRO A 103 0.82 -10.45 16.29
C PRO A 103 2.01 -11.32 15.87
N ALA A 104 2.84 -10.79 14.98
CA ALA A 104 4.16 -11.33 14.69
C ALA A 104 5.13 -11.01 15.84
N THR A 105 6.25 -11.73 15.88
CA THR A 105 7.38 -11.40 16.75
C THR A 105 8.49 -10.81 15.90
N CYS A 106 9.00 -9.65 16.31
CA CYS A 106 10.27 -9.09 15.84
C CYS A 106 11.29 -9.33 16.95
N GLY A 107 12.14 -10.35 16.81
CA GLY A 107 13.17 -10.65 17.80
C GLY A 107 14.35 -9.69 17.68
N SER A 108 14.64 -9.24 16.47
CA SER A 108 15.79 -8.39 16.16
C SER A 108 15.52 -7.45 15.00
N TYR A 109 15.94 -6.19 15.13
CA TYR A 109 15.94 -5.26 14.00
C TYR A 109 17.14 -4.32 14.03
N SER A 110 17.50 -3.82 12.85
CA SER A 110 18.53 -2.80 12.67
C SER A 110 17.95 -1.53 12.05
N MET A 111 18.69 -0.43 12.17
CA MET A 111 18.29 0.87 11.64
C MET A 111 19.38 1.47 10.74
N ILE A 112 18.98 1.87 9.53
CA ILE A 112 19.78 2.74 8.66
C ILE A 112 19.15 4.13 8.70
N ALA A 113 19.90 5.12 9.19
CA ALA A 113 19.43 6.48 9.33
C ALA A 113 20.18 7.38 8.32
N LEU A 114 19.51 7.76 7.23
CA LEU A 114 20.03 8.70 6.24
C LEU A 114 19.79 10.16 6.67
N VAL A 115 20.24 10.48 7.89
CA VAL A 115 20.02 11.76 8.56
C VAL A 115 21.30 12.20 9.26
N ASN A 116 21.33 13.46 9.72
CA ASN A 116 22.49 13.95 10.45
C ASN A 116 22.63 13.18 11.77
N PRO A 117 23.83 12.67 12.14
CA PRO A 117 24.03 11.99 13.42
C PRO A 117 23.59 12.81 14.65
N ARG A 118 23.57 14.15 14.56
CA ARG A 118 23.05 15.03 15.61
C ARG A 118 21.56 14.83 15.90
N ASP A 119 20.81 14.23 14.99
CA ASP A 119 19.38 13.92 15.14
C ASP A 119 19.11 12.62 15.91
N GLN A 120 20.13 12.01 16.52
CA GLN A 120 20.00 10.74 17.26
C GLN A 120 18.90 10.76 18.34
N ASN A 121 18.73 11.88 19.05
CA ASN A 121 17.68 12.02 20.07
C ASN A 121 16.27 11.87 19.47
N LEU A 122 16.08 12.29 18.21
CA LEU A 122 14.80 12.14 17.51
C LEU A 122 14.54 10.67 17.16
N LEU A 123 15.59 9.92 16.81
CA LEU A 123 15.50 8.47 16.58
C LEU A 123 15.10 7.74 17.86
N GLN A 124 15.64 8.15 19.01
CA GLN A 124 15.29 7.59 20.32
C GLN A 124 13.82 7.78 20.66
N GLY A 125 13.31 9.01 20.54
CA GLY A 125 11.89 9.29 20.77
C GLY A 125 10.98 8.50 19.83
N PHE A 126 11.37 8.37 18.56
CA PHE A 126 10.63 7.55 17.59
C PHE A 126 10.62 6.06 17.96
N CYS A 127 11.78 5.48 18.32
CA CYS A 127 11.87 4.06 18.69
C CYS A 127 11.03 3.76 19.94
N GLN A 128 11.07 4.64 20.95
CA GLN A 128 10.24 4.51 22.14
C GLN A 128 8.74 4.56 21.80
N ALA A 129 8.32 5.50 20.96
CA ALA A 129 6.93 5.61 20.53
C ALA A 129 6.48 4.39 19.71
N LEU A 130 7.35 3.87 18.84
CA LEU A 130 7.08 2.69 18.03
C LEU A 130 6.99 1.43 18.90
N TYR A 131 7.93 1.24 19.82
CA TYR A 131 7.93 0.15 20.81
C TYR A 131 6.66 0.17 21.65
N ALA A 132 6.33 1.32 22.25
CA ALA A 132 5.12 1.45 23.08
C ALA A 132 3.86 1.10 22.27
N LYS A 133 3.81 1.50 21.00
CA LYS A 133 2.67 1.18 20.13
C LYS A 133 2.63 -0.28 19.72
N ALA A 134 3.77 -0.90 19.44
CA ALA A 134 3.87 -2.33 19.16
C ALA A 134 3.36 -3.16 20.34
N THR A 135 3.85 -2.87 21.55
CA THR A 135 3.41 -3.52 22.79
C THR A 135 1.93 -3.33 23.03
N GLN A 136 1.40 -2.10 22.86
CA GLN A 136 -0.03 -1.83 22.99
C GLN A 136 -0.87 -2.68 22.03
N MET A 137 -0.35 -2.93 20.82
CA MET A 137 -1.02 -3.72 19.79
C MET A 137 -0.77 -5.22 19.92
N GLY A 138 -0.07 -5.66 20.97
CA GLY A 138 0.23 -7.07 21.25
C GLY A 138 1.43 -7.65 20.48
N MET A 139 2.19 -6.81 19.77
CA MET A 139 3.37 -7.23 19.01
C MET A 139 4.62 -7.20 19.90
N ASP A 140 5.36 -8.31 19.93
CA ASP A 140 6.69 -8.34 20.52
C ASP A 140 7.69 -7.66 19.58
N PHE A 141 8.33 -6.61 20.08
CA PHE A 141 9.19 -5.73 19.27
C PHE A 141 10.29 -5.14 20.15
N PRO A 142 11.56 -5.06 19.71
CA PRO A 142 12.64 -4.60 20.57
C PRO A 142 12.57 -3.09 20.82
N LYS A 143 12.95 -2.65 22.03
CA LYS A 143 12.93 -1.22 22.43
C LYS A 143 13.90 -0.36 21.62
N TRP A 144 14.99 -0.96 21.15
CA TRP A 144 16.08 -0.30 20.44
C TRP A 144 16.64 -1.26 19.37
N PRO A 145 17.08 -0.75 18.20
CA PRO A 145 17.74 -1.59 17.21
C PRO A 145 19.08 -2.14 17.72
N ASP A 146 19.47 -3.31 17.22
CA ASP A 146 20.78 -3.89 17.54
C ASP A 146 21.92 -3.05 16.95
N LEU A 147 21.72 -2.56 15.73
CA LEU A 147 22.66 -1.70 15.03
C LEU A 147 21.97 -0.42 14.55
N VAL A 148 22.62 0.72 14.77
CA VAL A 148 22.26 1.99 14.15
C VAL A 148 23.39 2.44 13.25
N LYS A 149 23.13 2.49 11.95
CA LYS A 149 24.09 2.91 10.93
C LYS A 149 23.64 4.23 10.32
N TYR A 150 24.57 5.16 10.13
CA TYR A 150 24.29 6.47 9.56
C TYR A 150 24.86 6.56 8.15
N GLY A 151 24.06 7.08 7.23
CA GLY A 151 24.48 7.34 5.85
C GLY A 151 24.02 8.72 5.39
N ARG A 152 24.47 9.12 4.21
CA ARG A 152 24.13 10.42 3.60
C ARG A 152 23.34 10.25 2.32
N GLY A 153 23.58 9.19 1.56
CA GLY A 153 23.02 9.02 0.24
C GLY A 153 22.84 7.58 -0.21
N ARG A 154 22.63 7.44 -1.52
CA ARG A 154 22.35 6.17 -2.20
C ARG A 154 23.48 5.16 -2.02
N ASP A 155 24.71 5.57 -2.25
CA ASP A 155 25.87 4.67 -2.25
C ASP A 155 26.09 4.06 -0.86
N ASP A 156 25.83 4.84 0.19
CA ASP A 156 25.89 4.38 1.58
C ASP A 156 24.86 3.29 1.85
N VAL A 157 23.67 3.33 1.25
CA VAL A 157 22.62 2.31 1.50
C VAL A 157 23.14 0.91 1.22
N VAL A 158 23.79 0.72 0.07
CA VAL A 158 24.32 -0.58 -0.35
C VAL A 158 25.40 -1.05 0.63
N ILE A 159 26.31 -0.17 1.02
CA ILE A 159 27.38 -0.48 1.96
C ILE A 159 26.80 -0.86 3.34
N LEU A 160 25.87 -0.06 3.85
CA LEU A 160 25.30 -0.23 5.18
C LEU A 160 24.44 -1.50 5.29
N PHE A 161 23.69 -1.86 4.24
CA PHE A 161 22.99 -3.14 4.20
C PHE A 161 23.97 -4.33 4.22
N ASN A 162 25.07 -4.25 3.47
CA ASN A 162 26.12 -5.28 3.51
C ASN A 162 26.76 -5.38 4.90
N GLU A 163 27.07 -4.26 5.55
CA GLU A 163 27.61 -4.25 6.91
C GLU A 163 26.66 -4.90 7.90
N ILE A 164 25.37 -4.53 7.87
CA ILE A 164 24.34 -5.12 8.72
C ILE A 164 24.27 -6.63 8.48
N ALA A 165 24.11 -7.07 7.23
CA ALA A 165 24.01 -8.48 6.89
C ALA A 165 25.25 -9.28 7.34
N ASN A 166 26.44 -8.69 7.19
CA ASN A 166 27.69 -9.31 7.63
C ASN A 166 27.78 -9.41 9.15
N GLU A 167 27.34 -8.40 9.91
CA GLU A 167 27.34 -8.44 11.37
C GLU A 167 26.48 -9.60 11.87
N TYR A 168 25.22 -9.70 11.42
CA TYR A 168 24.30 -10.78 11.79
C TYR A 168 24.85 -12.16 11.42
N LYS A 169 25.49 -12.27 10.25
CA LYS A 169 26.15 -13.51 9.84
C LYS A 169 27.33 -13.88 10.75
N GLN A 170 28.12 -12.90 11.19
CA GLN A 170 29.27 -13.12 12.08
C GLN A 170 28.83 -13.49 13.50
N THR A 171 27.78 -12.84 14.01
CA THR A 171 27.23 -13.11 15.34
C THR A 171 26.33 -14.35 15.37
N SER A 172 26.06 -14.98 14.22
CA SER A 172 25.12 -16.09 14.07
C SER A 172 23.71 -15.75 14.59
N THR A 173 23.30 -14.48 14.46
CA THR A 173 21.95 -14.01 14.78
C THR A 173 21.19 -13.69 13.49
N ASN A 174 19.86 -13.58 13.56
CA ASN A 174 19.03 -13.19 12.43
C ASN A 174 18.55 -11.74 12.56
N CYS A 175 18.47 -11.03 11.43
CA CYS A 175 17.84 -9.71 11.38
C CYS A 175 16.44 -9.86 10.79
N ASP A 176 15.39 -9.64 11.59
CA ASP A 176 14.02 -9.79 11.11
C ASP A 176 13.59 -8.57 10.28
N LEU A 177 14.12 -7.38 10.61
CA LEU A 177 13.71 -6.12 9.99
C LEU A 177 14.85 -5.10 9.94
N VAL A 178 14.91 -4.32 8.85
CA VAL A 178 15.68 -3.07 8.77
C VAL A 178 14.75 -1.88 8.62
N ILE A 179 14.73 -1.00 9.61
CA ILE A 179 14.04 0.30 9.51
C ILE A 179 14.97 1.30 8.84
N VAL A 180 14.52 1.91 7.73
CA VAL A 180 15.33 2.88 6.99
C VAL A 180 14.71 4.28 7.09
N VAL A 181 15.37 5.19 7.79
CA VAL A 181 14.93 6.58 7.92
C VAL A 181 15.45 7.40 6.75
N LEU A 182 14.53 7.93 5.94
CA LEU A 182 14.82 8.73 4.75
C LEU A 182 14.63 10.22 5.05
N PRO A 183 15.54 11.11 4.60
CA PRO A 183 15.45 12.54 4.89
C PRO A 183 14.26 13.20 4.17
N GLY A 184 13.83 12.62 3.05
CA GLY A 184 12.71 13.09 2.25
C GLY A 184 12.30 12.06 1.21
N LYS A 185 11.31 12.41 0.38
CA LYS A 185 10.91 11.57 -0.75
C LYS A 185 12.01 11.62 -1.82
N ASN A 186 12.66 10.49 -2.06
CA ASN A 186 13.62 10.32 -3.15
C ASN A 186 13.41 8.92 -3.73
N SER A 187 12.98 8.85 -4.99
CA SER A 187 12.71 7.57 -5.67
C SER A 187 13.96 6.71 -5.76
N ASP A 188 15.12 7.30 -6.02
CA ASP A 188 16.35 6.57 -6.35
C ASP A 188 16.93 5.91 -5.10
N ILE A 189 16.93 6.64 -3.98
CA ILE A 189 17.30 6.09 -2.68
C ILE A 189 16.30 4.99 -2.26
N TYR A 190 15.00 5.25 -2.40
CA TYR A 190 13.98 4.26 -2.04
C TYR A 190 14.11 2.97 -2.86
N MET A 191 14.34 3.08 -4.18
CA MET A 191 14.57 1.93 -5.06
C MET A 191 15.84 1.17 -4.65
N THR A 192 16.92 1.88 -4.33
CA THR A 192 18.18 1.25 -3.89
C THR A 192 18.01 0.51 -2.55
N VAL A 193 17.23 1.07 -1.62
CA VAL A 193 16.86 0.38 -0.38
C VAL A 193 16.11 -0.91 -0.69
N LYS A 194 15.13 -0.86 -1.60
CA LYS A 194 14.31 -2.02 -1.96
C LYS A 194 15.07 -3.09 -2.73
N GLU A 195 15.96 -2.69 -3.62
CA GLU A 195 16.88 -3.62 -4.29
C GLU A 195 17.80 -4.31 -3.28
N SER A 196 18.42 -3.53 -2.38
CA SER A 196 19.30 -4.07 -1.35
C SER A 196 18.56 -5.02 -0.40
N SER A 197 17.39 -4.62 0.08
CA SER A 197 16.62 -5.41 1.04
C SER A 197 15.96 -6.63 0.41
N ASP A 198 15.20 -6.45 -0.68
CA ASP A 198 14.28 -7.45 -1.19
C ASP A 198 14.96 -8.41 -2.19
N MET A 199 15.97 -7.94 -2.94
CA MET A 199 16.63 -8.72 -4.01
C MET A 199 18.02 -9.24 -3.63
N ILE A 200 18.82 -8.45 -2.90
CA ILE A 200 20.21 -8.79 -2.59
C ILE A 200 20.31 -9.58 -1.28
N HIS A 201 19.75 -9.05 -0.19
CA HIS A 201 19.91 -9.63 1.14
C HIS A 201 18.73 -10.48 1.60
N GLY A 202 17.52 -10.25 1.07
CA GLY A 202 16.31 -10.95 1.50
C GLY A 202 15.89 -10.60 2.94
N ILE A 203 16.23 -9.39 3.42
CA ILE A 203 15.86 -8.91 4.76
C ILE A 203 14.68 -7.95 4.64
N MET A 204 13.63 -8.13 5.44
CA MET A 204 12.46 -7.24 5.38
C MET A 204 12.85 -5.81 5.73
N SER A 205 12.32 -4.83 4.99
CA SER A 205 12.63 -3.42 5.23
C SER A 205 11.39 -2.54 5.39
N GLN A 206 11.47 -1.55 6.28
CA GLN A 206 10.43 -0.54 6.48
C GLN A 206 11.02 0.87 6.40
N CYS A 207 10.75 1.58 5.30
CA CYS A 207 11.18 2.97 5.15
C CYS A 207 10.26 3.93 5.91
N VAL A 208 10.83 4.93 6.58
CA VAL A 208 10.10 5.97 7.31
C VAL A 208 10.68 7.33 6.93
N LEU A 209 9.84 8.31 6.63
CA LEU A 209 10.32 9.67 6.35
C LEU A 209 10.70 10.38 7.66
N MET A 210 11.77 11.17 7.65
CA MET A 210 12.27 11.88 8.82
C MET A 210 11.20 12.79 9.47
N LYS A 211 10.31 13.40 8.67
CA LYS A 211 9.18 14.18 9.21
C LYS A 211 8.26 13.37 10.15
N ASN A 212 8.14 12.07 9.92
CA ASN A 212 7.32 11.15 10.73
C ASN A 212 8.10 10.64 11.96
N VAL A 213 9.43 10.64 11.89
CA VAL A 213 10.32 10.37 13.03
C VAL A 213 10.35 11.56 13.98
N GLN A 214 10.41 12.78 13.43
CA GLN A 214 10.38 14.04 14.19
C GLN A 214 9.09 14.25 14.98
N ARG A 215 7.96 13.79 14.42
CA ARG A 215 6.62 13.93 15.02
C ARG A 215 5.87 12.60 14.92
N PRO A 216 6.21 11.61 15.76
CA PRO A 216 5.59 10.30 15.72
C PRO A 216 4.19 10.38 16.32
N SER A 217 3.17 10.56 15.48
CA SER A 217 1.78 10.51 15.96
C SER A 217 1.36 9.06 16.24
N PRO A 218 0.46 8.82 17.22
CA PRO A 218 -0.05 7.47 17.50
C PRO A 218 -0.59 6.77 16.26
N ALA A 219 -1.33 7.48 15.40
CA ALA A 219 -1.84 6.95 14.14
C ALA A 219 -0.73 6.57 13.14
N THR A 220 0.36 7.35 13.08
CA THR A 220 1.51 7.03 12.22
C THR A 220 2.22 5.77 12.73
N CYS A 221 2.43 5.66 14.04
CA CYS A 221 3.00 4.45 14.65
C CYS A 221 2.10 3.23 14.42
N SER A 222 0.78 3.34 14.63
CA SER A 222 -0.18 2.27 14.29
C SER A 222 0.02 1.79 12.86
N ASN A 223 0.00 2.71 11.89
CA ASN A 223 0.10 2.37 10.47
C ASN A 223 1.46 1.74 10.11
N ILE A 224 2.54 2.10 10.81
CA ILE A 224 3.84 1.45 10.64
C ILE A 224 3.78 0.02 11.21
N ILE A 225 3.25 -0.17 12.41
CA ILE A 225 3.13 -1.50 13.05
C ILE A 225 2.27 -2.44 12.21
N LEU A 226 1.15 -1.98 11.65
CA LEU A 226 0.32 -2.80 10.75
C LEU A 226 1.11 -3.32 9.54
N LYS A 227 2.04 -2.50 9.00
CA LYS A 227 2.88 -2.89 7.86
C LYS A 227 4.00 -3.81 8.29
N VAL A 228 4.59 -3.59 9.45
CA VAL A 228 5.65 -4.44 10.01
C VAL A 228 5.09 -5.81 10.36
N ASN A 229 3.93 -5.85 11.02
CA ASN A 229 3.25 -7.08 11.40
C ASN A 229 3.02 -7.98 10.18
N MET A 230 2.42 -7.46 9.10
CA MET A 230 2.19 -8.23 7.87
C MET A 230 3.50 -8.69 7.19
N LYS A 231 4.57 -7.89 7.25
CA LYS A 231 5.88 -8.29 6.68
C LYS A 231 6.54 -9.42 7.45
N LEU A 232 6.28 -9.49 8.75
CA LEU A 232 6.81 -10.52 9.64
C LEU A 232 5.83 -11.70 9.81
N GLY A 233 4.80 -11.80 8.94
CA GLY A 233 3.88 -12.94 8.89
C GLY A 233 2.68 -12.87 9.84
N GLY A 234 2.47 -11.73 10.52
CA GLY A 234 1.32 -11.52 11.38
C GLY A 234 0.06 -11.10 10.61
N ILE A 235 -1.09 -11.24 11.26
CA ILE A 235 -2.41 -10.87 10.72
C ILE A 235 -2.95 -9.70 11.55
N ASN A 236 -3.28 -8.59 10.89
CA ASN A 236 -3.74 -7.39 11.60
C ASN A 236 -5.17 -7.54 12.13
N SER A 237 -6.07 -8.04 11.29
CA SER A 237 -7.48 -8.21 11.58
C SER A 237 -8.08 -9.28 10.67
N ARG A 238 -9.30 -9.73 10.99
CA ARG A 238 -10.06 -10.75 10.27
C ARG A 238 -11.46 -10.22 9.95
N ILE A 239 -12.07 -10.68 8.88
CA ILE A 239 -13.51 -10.47 8.64
C ILE A 239 -14.31 -11.45 9.51
N VAL A 240 -15.32 -10.96 10.24
CA VAL A 240 -16.32 -11.82 10.84
C VAL A 240 -17.17 -12.38 9.71
N ALA A 241 -17.05 -13.68 9.48
CA ALA A 241 -17.69 -14.33 8.36
C ALA A 241 -19.20 -14.46 8.60
N ASP A 242 -19.98 -14.00 7.61
CA ASP A 242 -21.40 -14.28 7.52
C ASP A 242 -21.65 -15.63 6.83
N ASN A 243 -22.92 -16.04 6.72
CA ASN A 243 -23.29 -17.30 6.08
C ASN A 243 -22.78 -17.42 4.63
N ILE A 244 -22.67 -16.30 3.90
CA ILE A 244 -22.20 -16.26 2.52
C ILE A 244 -20.68 -16.50 2.48
N THR A 245 -19.93 -15.77 3.31
CA THR A 245 -18.48 -15.90 3.43
C THR A 245 -18.09 -17.30 3.89
N HIS A 246 -18.82 -17.85 4.86
CA HIS A 246 -18.66 -19.24 5.28
C HIS A 246 -18.84 -20.20 4.10
N LYS A 247 -20.00 -20.14 3.44
CA LYS A 247 -20.34 -21.06 2.35
C LYS A 247 -19.36 -21.03 1.17
N TYR A 248 -18.93 -19.85 0.75
CA TYR A 248 -18.20 -19.69 -0.52
C TYR A 248 -16.70 -19.44 -0.37
N ILE A 249 -16.20 -19.06 0.81
CA ILE A 249 -14.79 -18.69 1.00
C ILE A 249 -14.12 -19.56 2.07
N ILE A 250 -14.76 -19.80 3.21
CA ILE A 250 -14.11 -20.42 4.37
C ILE A 250 -14.34 -21.93 4.44
N ASP A 251 -15.59 -22.38 4.26
CA ASP A 251 -15.97 -23.79 4.44
C ASP A 251 -15.54 -24.66 3.24
N GLN A 252 -15.00 -24.04 2.19
CA GLN A 252 -14.44 -24.69 1.01
C GLN A 252 -13.05 -24.10 0.73
N PRO A 253 -12.03 -24.91 0.41
CA PRO A 253 -10.72 -24.41 0.00
C PRO A 253 -10.84 -23.50 -1.23
N THR A 254 -10.80 -22.19 -1.00
CA THR A 254 -11.08 -21.19 -2.02
C THR A 254 -9.85 -20.32 -2.26
N LEU A 255 -9.42 -20.27 -3.51
CA LEU A 255 -8.33 -19.41 -3.96
C LEU A 255 -8.89 -18.08 -4.49
N VAL A 256 -8.59 -16.99 -3.80
CA VAL A 256 -8.87 -15.62 -4.19
C VAL A 256 -7.66 -15.05 -4.91
N VAL A 257 -7.83 -14.66 -6.18
CA VAL A 257 -6.74 -14.21 -7.04
C VAL A 257 -6.93 -12.74 -7.43
N GLY A 258 -5.87 -11.95 -7.29
CA GLY A 258 -5.76 -10.60 -7.83
C GLY A 258 -4.75 -10.55 -8.96
N ILE A 259 -5.08 -9.87 -10.05
CA ILE A 259 -4.23 -9.72 -11.24
C ILE A 259 -4.22 -8.26 -11.64
N ASP A 260 -3.03 -7.70 -11.82
CA ASP A 260 -2.85 -6.33 -12.30
C ASP A 260 -1.68 -6.25 -13.29
N VAL A 261 -1.77 -5.33 -14.25
CA VAL A 261 -0.68 -4.97 -15.15
C VAL A 261 -0.43 -3.48 -15.06
N THR A 262 0.76 -3.12 -14.57
CA THR A 262 1.20 -1.74 -14.54
C THR A 262 1.95 -1.40 -15.83
N HIS A 263 1.44 -0.39 -16.54
CA HIS A 263 2.10 0.18 -17.71
C HIS A 263 3.01 1.36 -17.35
N PRO A 264 4.06 1.62 -18.16
CA PRO A 264 4.85 2.84 -18.00
C PRO A 264 3.99 4.09 -18.19
N THR A 265 4.31 5.17 -17.48
CA THR A 265 3.69 6.47 -17.71
C THR A 265 4.04 7.01 -19.10
N GLN A 266 3.28 7.99 -19.63
CA GLN A 266 3.57 8.61 -20.94
C GLN A 266 5.01 9.14 -21.07
N ALA A 267 5.64 9.55 -19.96
CA ALA A 267 7.03 10.00 -19.95
C ALA A 267 8.01 8.84 -20.10
N GLU A 268 7.76 7.73 -19.39
CA GLU A 268 8.55 6.50 -19.43
C GLU A 268 8.32 5.69 -20.72
N GLU A 269 7.16 5.89 -21.35
CA GLU A 269 6.78 5.24 -22.60
C GLU A 269 7.83 5.47 -23.70
N ARG A 270 8.42 6.66 -23.75
CA ARG A 270 9.48 7.04 -24.70
C ARG A 270 10.81 6.35 -24.46
N MET A 271 11.01 5.79 -23.26
CA MET A 271 12.22 5.06 -22.86
C MET A 271 12.09 3.55 -23.07
N ASN A 272 11.02 3.09 -23.73
CA ASN A 272 10.74 1.69 -23.98
C ASN A 272 10.69 0.81 -22.71
N ILE A 273 10.26 1.40 -21.59
CA ILE A 273 10.08 0.69 -20.32
C ILE A 273 9.02 -0.41 -20.51
N PRO A 274 9.29 -1.65 -20.06
CA PRO A 274 8.33 -2.75 -20.18
C PRO A 274 7.14 -2.59 -19.24
N SER A 275 6.10 -3.39 -19.44
CA SER A 275 5.00 -3.50 -18.48
C SER A 275 5.30 -4.57 -17.44
N VAL A 276 4.74 -4.43 -16.25
CA VAL A 276 4.93 -5.39 -15.15
C VAL A 276 3.58 -5.99 -14.81
N ALA A 277 3.47 -7.31 -14.93
CA ALA A 277 2.31 -8.06 -14.49
C ALA A 277 2.56 -8.62 -13.09
N ALA A 278 1.57 -8.46 -12.20
CA ALA A 278 1.58 -9.01 -10.86
C ALA A 278 0.34 -9.88 -10.64
N ILE A 279 0.57 -11.07 -10.10
CA ILE A 279 -0.50 -12.01 -9.71
C ILE A 279 -0.31 -12.32 -8.24
N VAL A 280 -1.35 -12.12 -7.44
CA VAL A 280 -1.38 -12.46 -6.02
C VAL A 280 -2.49 -13.46 -5.75
N ALA A 281 -2.26 -14.37 -4.82
CA ALA A 281 -3.32 -15.25 -4.31
C ALA A 281 -3.10 -15.55 -2.83
N ASN A 282 -4.18 -15.85 -2.11
CA ASN A 282 -4.09 -16.25 -0.72
C ASN A 282 -3.31 -17.56 -0.58
N ILE A 283 -2.55 -17.68 0.51
CA ILE A 283 -1.80 -18.89 0.87
C ILE A 283 -2.46 -19.65 2.02
N ASP A 284 -3.46 -19.05 2.66
CA ASP A 284 -4.21 -19.56 3.79
C ASP A 284 -5.69 -19.75 3.46
N LEU A 285 -6.37 -20.63 4.20
CA LEU A 285 -7.82 -20.88 4.03
C LEU A 285 -8.67 -19.67 4.41
N LEU A 286 -8.16 -18.82 5.30
CA LEU A 286 -8.73 -17.51 5.58
C LEU A 286 -7.93 -16.51 4.76
N PRO A 287 -8.46 -15.90 3.69
CA PRO A 287 -7.68 -15.14 2.72
C PRO A 287 -7.09 -13.83 3.30
N GLN A 288 -6.07 -13.96 4.14
CA GLN A 288 -5.44 -12.90 4.93
C GLN A 288 -3.98 -12.71 4.49
N SER A 289 -3.31 -13.81 4.15
CA SER A 289 -1.90 -13.81 3.72
C SER A 289 -1.83 -14.09 2.22
N TYR A 290 -1.05 -13.33 1.48
CA TYR A 290 -0.97 -13.43 0.03
C TYR A 290 0.47 -13.61 -0.44
N GLY A 291 0.67 -14.55 -1.36
CA GLY A 291 1.91 -14.69 -2.11
C GLY A 291 1.83 -13.97 -3.44
N ALA A 292 2.93 -13.34 -3.90
CA ALA A 292 2.99 -12.63 -5.18
C ALA A 292 3.90 -13.31 -6.22
N ASN A 293 3.50 -13.29 -7.48
CA ASN A 293 4.35 -13.53 -8.65
C ASN A 293 4.41 -12.23 -9.45
N VAL A 294 5.61 -11.82 -9.84
CA VAL A 294 5.81 -10.60 -10.63
C VAL A 294 6.62 -10.95 -11.87
N LYS A 295 6.19 -10.48 -13.04
CA LYS A 295 6.91 -10.70 -14.29
C LYS A 295 6.90 -9.46 -15.17
N VAL A 296 8.05 -9.20 -15.77
CA VAL A 296 8.22 -8.18 -16.80
C VAL A 296 7.72 -8.73 -18.13
N GLN A 297 6.93 -7.93 -18.85
CA GLN A 297 6.39 -8.30 -20.15
C GLN A 297 6.49 -7.13 -21.16
N ARG A 298 6.20 -7.44 -22.42
CA ARG A 298 6.25 -6.45 -23.50
C ARG A 298 5.42 -5.22 -23.11
N LYS A 299 5.97 -4.05 -23.41
CA LYS A 299 5.37 -2.74 -23.20
C LYS A 299 3.92 -2.66 -23.73
N CYS A 300 3.04 -2.07 -22.93
CA CYS A 300 1.61 -1.81 -23.22
C CYS A 300 0.82 -3.08 -23.59
N ARG A 301 1.29 -4.25 -23.17
CA ARG A 301 0.56 -5.50 -23.29
C ARG A 301 -0.28 -5.69 -22.05
N GLU A 302 -1.60 -5.77 -22.22
CA GLU A 302 -2.54 -6.03 -21.11
C GLU A 302 -2.63 -7.53 -20.78
N SER A 303 -2.52 -8.41 -21.78
CA SER A 303 -2.56 -9.84 -21.54
C SER A 303 -1.33 -10.32 -20.76
N VAL A 304 -1.57 -11.00 -19.63
CA VAL A 304 -0.51 -11.56 -18.78
C VAL A 304 0.07 -12.81 -19.42
N VAL A 305 1.33 -12.73 -19.85
CA VAL A 305 1.98 -13.80 -20.64
C VAL A 305 2.22 -15.08 -19.83
N TYR A 306 2.43 -14.94 -18.53
CA TYR A 306 2.79 -16.03 -17.61
C TYR A 306 1.63 -16.42 -16.68
N LEU A 307 0.38 -16.16 -17.11
CA LEU A 307 -0.78 -16.37 -16.26
C LEU A 307 -0.89 -17.83 -15.78
N ILE A 308 -0.79 -18.79 -16.70
CA ILE A 308 -0.97 -20.21 -16.40
C ILE A 308 0.04 -20.70 -15.36
N ASP A 309 1.32 -20.38 -15.58
CA ASP A 309 2.39 -20.83 -14.69
C ASP A 309 2.31 -20.13 -13.32
N ALA A 310 2.01 -18.83 -13.27
CA ALA A 310 1.81 -18.12 -12.01
C ALA A 310 0.62 -18.69 -11.22
N ILE A 311 -0.52 -18.96 -11.87
CA ILE A 311 -1.68 -19.59 -11.22
C ILE A 311 -1.31 -20.99 -10.70
N ARG A 312 -0.55 -21.77 -11.48
CA ARG A 312 -0.05 -23.08 -11.04
C ARG A 312 0.82 -22.96 -9.79
N GLU A 313 1.74 -22.01 -9.75
CA GLU A 313 2.59 -21.76 -8.57
C GLU A 313 1.77 -21.32 -7.35
N ARG A 314 0.76 -20.46 -7.54
CA ARG A 314 -0.16 -20.04 -6.46
C ARG A 314 -1.00 -21.21 -5.93
N LEU A 315 -1.51 -22.07 -6.81
CA LEU A 315 -2.21 -23.30 -6.42
C LEU A 315 -1.32 -24.25 -5.61
N ILE A 316 -0.07 -24.45 -6.04
CA ILE A 316 0.90 -25.26 -5.30
C ILE A 316 1.17 -24.65 -3.92
N SER A 317 1.31 -23.32 -3.84
CA SER A 317 1.55 -22.63 -2.57
C SER A 317 0.35 -22.69 -1.62
N PHE A 318 -0.88 -22.66 -2.14
CA PHE A 318 -2.10 -22.78 -1.35
C PHE A 318 -2.37 -24.22 -0.85
N TYR A 319 -1.87 -25.22 -1.58
CA TYR A 319 -1.99 -26.62 -1.20
C TYR A 319 -0.98 -27.06 -0.13
N ARG A 320 0.20 -26.41 -0.08
CA ARG A 320 1.26 -26.71 0.89
C ARG A 320 0.96 -26.13 2.26
#